data_AF-W5TBA1-F1
#
_entry.id   AF-W5TBA1-F1
#
_cell.length_a   1.000
_cell.length_b   1.000
_cell.length_c   1.000
_cell.angle_alpha   90.00
_cell.angle_beta   90.00
_cell.angle_gamma   90.00
#
_symmetry.space_group_name_H-M   'P 1'
#
loop_
_entity.id
_entity.type
_entity.pdbx_description
1 polymer ?
#
loop_
_entity_poly.entity_id
_entity_poly.type
_entity_poly.pdbx_seq_one_letter_code
_entity_poly.pdbx_strand_id
1 'polypeptide(L)'
;MTEPGSVTVADTARWLHGEGLIRLAALAERTPDLLAAYTIDVATGTVNAYPVTGAGAGSDVLAFAADDLPNPEGTSRRLVIVGVTSSNAMLVVDLAASLSISINAGHAERAARSWILQLLLNPEVMITTNSADLTPAAGDRCRNSFIPGSSATIINVDDMQPPLTTITLNPAANGPDHLDVGADGAGEMYLGNRFWQLRQVMTVGDDAWSEISARLSEADTAPAPSPSPAVAPPPGASAPGSVSAPIQ
;
A
#
# COMPACT_ATOMS: atom_id res chain seq x y z
N MET A 1 -23.16 -28.41 14.09
CA MET A 1 -21.70 -28.47 14.24
C MET A 1 -21.13 -28.18 12.87
N THR A 2 -20.93 -26.89 12.57
CA THR A 2 -20.36 -26.41 11.31
C THR A 2 -18.85 -26.55 11.44
N GLU A 3 -18.20 -27.24 10.50
CA GLU A 3 -16.74 -27.20 10.40
C GLU A 3 -16.27 -25.75 10.32
N PRO A 4 -15.23 -25.35 11.06
CA PRO A 4 -14.62 -24.04 10.85
C PRO A 4 -14.12 -23.98 9.41
N GLY A 5 -14.64 -23.04 8.63
CA GLY A 5 -14.23 -22.86 7.24
C GLY A 5 -12.72 -22.62 7.15
N SER A 6 -12.05 -23.34 6.26
CA SER A 6 -10.61 -23.16 6.00
C SER A 6 -10.35 -21.73 5.53
N VAL A 7 -9.33 -21.08 6.11
CA VAL A 7 -8.88 -19.75 5.68
C VAL A 7 -8.44 -19.77 4.21
N THR A 8 -8.92 -18.81 3.42
CA THR A 8 -8.57 -18.70 2.00
C THR A 8 -7.59 -17.56 1.74
N VAL A 9 -6.97 -17.57 0.55
CA VAL A 9 -6.15 -16.45 0.04
C VAL A 9 -6.90 -15.12 0.10
N ALA A 10 -8.19 -15.13 -0.27
CA ALA A 10 -9.02 -13.92 -0.26
C ALA A 10 -9.26 -13.40 1.18
N ASP A 11 -9.37 -14.31 2.14
CA ASP A 11 -9.50 -13.95 3.56
C ASP A 11 -8.20 -13.36 4.10
N THR A 12 -7.06 -13.95 3.74
CA THR A 12 -5.73 -13.40 4.08
C THR A 12 -5.52 -12.02 3.46
N ALA A 13 -5.86 -11.83 2.18
CA ALA A 13 -5.76 -10.53 1.52
C ALA A 13 -6.66 -9.46 2.17
N ARG A 14 -7.90 -9.85 2.54
CA ARG A 14 -8.83 -8.96 3.24
C ARG A 14 -8.30 -8.58 4.62
N TRP A 15 -7.74 -9.53 5.36
CA TRP A 15 -7.10 -9.26 6.65
C TRP A 15 -5.89 -8.33 6.51
N LEU A 16 -5.03 -8.57 5.51
CA LEU A 16 -3.88 -7.71 5.22
C LEU A 16 -4.32 -6.25 4.99
N HIS A 17 -5.33 -6.02 4.15
CA HIS A 17 -5.85 -4.67 3.91
C HIS A 17 -6.61 -4.07 5.09
N GLY A 18 -7.26 -4.88 5.93
CA GLY A 18 -8.01 -4.41 7.09
C GLY A 18 -7.12 -3.95 8.23
N GLU A 19 -6.09 -4.74 8.56
CA GLU A 19 -5.15 -4.42 9.65
C GLU A 19 -3.74 -4.99 9.45
N GLY A 20 -3.58 -6.09 8.71
CA GLY A 20 -2.32 -6.82 8.67
C GLY A 20 -1.14 -6.00 8.16
N LEU A 21 -1.31 -5.16 7.13
CA LEU A 21 -0.23 -4.30 6.63
C LEU A 21 0.26 -3.30 7.70
N ILE A 22 -0.64 -2.73 8.50
CA ILE A 22 -0.26 -1.81 9.59
C ILE A 22 0.50 -2.58 10.67
N ARG A 23 0.05 -3.79 11.01
CA ARG A 23 0.74 -4.65 11.99
C ARG A 23 2.15 -5.05 11.51
N LEU A 24 2.32 -5.32 10.22
CA LEU A 24 3.63 -5.60 9.61
C LEU A 24 4.55 -4.37 9.64
N ALA A 25 4.01 -3.18 9.37
CA ALA A 25 4.77 -1.93 9.51
C ALA A 25 5.23 -1.70 10.96
N ALA A 26 4.35 -1.93 11.94
CA ALA A 26 4.68 -1.85 13.36
C ALA A 26 5.71 -2.91 13.79
N LEU A 27 5.72 -4.09 13.17
CA LEU A 27 6.75 -5.11 13.38
C LEU A 27 8.13 -4.62 12.92
N ALA A 28 8.20 -3.92 11.77
CA ALA A 28 9.45 -3.34 11.28
C ALA A 28 10.05 -2.32 12.26
N GLU A 29 9.23 -1.54 12.96
CA GLU A 29 9.71 -0.59 13.99
C GLU A 29 10.33 -1.27 15.21
N ARG A 30 9.95 -2.51 15.49
CA ARG A 30 10.43 -3.30 16.63
C ARG A 30 11.62 -4.19 16.29
N THR A 31 12.01 -4.23 15.02
CA THR A 31 13.11 -5.05 14.52
C THR A 31 14.31 -4.15 14.23
N PRO A 32 15.53 -4.50 14.66
CA PRO A 32 16.71 -3.67 14.42
C PRO A 32 17.10 -3.63 12.93
N ASP A 33 16.76 -4.67 12.17
CA ASP A 33 17.07 -4.79 10.76
C ASP A 33 15.98 -4.17 9.87
N LEU A 34 16.40 -3.54 8.78
CA LEU A 34 15.50 -3.08 7.74
C LEU A 34 14.87 -4.30 7.04
N LEU A 35 13.55 -4.42 7.11
CA LEU A 35 12.79 -5.52 6.51
C LEU A 35 12.41 -5.18 5.07
N ALA A 36 12.67 -6.10 4.13
CA ALA A 36 12.39 -5.92 2.70
C ALA A 36 11.06 -6.53 2.27
N ALA A 37 10.65 -7.63 2.92
CA ALA A 37 9.46 -8.37 2.53
C ALA A 37 8.91 -9.21 3.69
N TYR A 38 7.68 -9.69 3.49
CA TYR A 38 7.00 -10.64 4.35
C TYR A 38 6.31 -11.72 3.52
N THR A 39 6.28 -12.95 4.02
CA THR A 39 5.36 -13.97 3.50
C THR A 39 4.40 -14.38 4.60
N ILE A 40 3.12 -14.56 4.25
CA ILE A 40 2.08 -15.00 5.18
C ILE A 40 1.51 -16.31 4.65
N ASP A 41 1.82 -17.41 5.33
CA ASP A 41 1.29 -18.73 4.98
C ASP A 41 -0.22 -18.76 5.23
N VAL A 42 -1.00 -19.09 4.20
CA VAL A 42 -2.46 -19.06 4.25
C VAL A 42 -3.02 -20.17 5.14
N ALA A 43 -2.34 -21.32 5.22
CA ALA A 43 -2.81 -22.47 5.98
C ALA A 43 -2.49 -22.36 7.48
N THR A 44 -1.32 -21.79 7.82
CA THR A 44 -0.85 -21.74 9.21
C THR A 44 -0.95 -20.37 9.86
N GLY A 45 -1.12 -19.30 9.08
CA GLY A 45 -1.03 -17.93 9.58
C GLY A 45 0.38 -17.54 10.02
N THR A 46 1.41 -18.30 9.62
CA THR A 46 2.81 -17.98 9.92
C THR A 46 3.27 -16.81 9.06
N VAL A 47 3.80 -15.78 9.70
CA VAL A 47 4.39 -14.61 9.08
C VAL A 47 5.91 -14.75 9.12
N ASN A 48 6.54 -14.81 7.95
CA ASN A 48 7.99 -14.76 7.82
C ASN A 48 8.40 -13.36 7.39
N ALA A 49 9.24 -12.68 8.17
CA ALA A 49 9.82 -11.38 7.85
C ALA A 49 11.23 -11.56 7.31
N TYR A 50 11.54 -10.87 6.20
CA TYR A 50 12.78 -11.01 5.46
C TYR A 50 13.58 -9.71 5.52
N PRO A 51 14.70 -9.66 6.25
CA PRO A 51 15.61 -8.52 6.24
C PRO A 51 16.21 -8.25 4.86
N VAL A 52 16.54 -6.98 4.58
CA VAL A 52 17.35 -6.57 3.42
C VAL A 52 18.69 -7.29 3.47
N THR A 53 19.10 -7.86 2.33
CA THR A 53 20.36 -8.62 2.26
C THR A 53 21.56 -7.71 2.10
N GLY A 54 22.65 -8.05 2.79
CA GLY A 54 23.87 -7.24 2.81
C GLY A 54 24.05 -6.36 4.06
N ALA A 55 23.13 -6.44 5.04
CA ALA A 55 23.19 -5.67 6.29
C ALA A 55 24.16 -6.24 7.37
N GLY A 56 24.73 -7.44 7.16
CA GLY A 56 25.67 -8.07 8.10
C GLY A 56 25.25 -9.48 8.55
N ALA A 57 25.93 -10.03 9.56
CA ALA A 57 25.53 -11.27 10.22
C ALA A 57 24.23 -11.02 11.01
N GLY A 58 23.11 -11.51 10.50
CA GLY A 58 21.76 -11.17 10.98
C GLY A 58 20.64 -11.28 9.93
N SER A 59 20.94 -11.68 8.68
CA SER A 59 19.95 -11.79 7.59
C SER A 59 18.95 -12.93 7.71
N ASP A 60 18.81 -13.51 8.89
CA ASP A 60 17.97 -14.67 9.14
C ASP A 60 16.50 -14.27 9.08
N VAL A 61 15.70 -15.16 8.50
CA VAL A 61 14.26 -14.97 8.39
C VAL A 61 13.65 -15.09 9.77
N LEU A 62 12.88 -14.09 10.19
CA LEU A 62 12.17 -14.09 11.46
C LEU A 62 10.76 -14.65 11.24
N ALA A 63 10.32 -15.55 12.12
CA ALA A 63 9.00 -16.18 12.01
C ALA A 63 8.12 -15.80 13.21
N PHE A 64 6.88 -15.41 12.93
CA PHE A 64 5.89 -14.99 13.90
C PHE A 64 4.55 -15.68 13.60
N ALA A 65 3.71 -15.88 14.61
CA ALA A 65 2.29 -16.12 14.35
C ALA A 65 1.59 -14.79 14.02
N ALA A 66 0.62 -14.79 13.12
CA ALA A 66 -0.16 -13.58 12.79
C ALA A 66 -0.81 -12.95 14.04
N ASP A 67 -1.24 -13.76 15.00
CA ASP A 67 -1.85 -13.31 16.26
C ASP A 67 -0.85 -12.65 17.22
N ASP A 68 0.45 -12.94 17.07
CA ASP A 68 1.52 -12.36 17.88
C ASP A 68 2.06 -11.04 17.29
N LEU A 69 1.57 -10.62 16.12
CA LEU A 69 1.95 -9.36 15.54
C LEU A 69 1.52 -8.18 16.44
N PRO A 70 2.28 -7.07 16.44
CA PRO A 70 1.89 -5.85 17.14
C PRO A 70 0.46 -5.41 16.82
N ASN A 71 -0.17 -4.69 17.76
CA ASN A 71 -1.44 -4.02 17.49
C ASN A 71 -1.30 -3.07 16.29
N PRO A 72 -2.36 -2.89 15.48
CA PRO A 72 -2.32 -2.00 14.31
C PRO A 72 -2.30 -0.54 14.77
N GLU A 73 -1.10 0.03 14.90
CA GLU A 73 -0.86 1.44 15.21
C GLU A 73 -0.09 2.09 14.05
N GLY A 74 -0.44 3.32 13.69
CA GLY A 74 0.20 4.05 12.60
C GLY A 74 -0.40 3.75 11.21
N THR A 75 0.46 3.73 10.19
CA THR A 75 0.06 3.55 8.78
C THR A 75 0.72 2.30 8.18
N SER A 76 0.22 1.85 7.03
CA SER A 76 0.82 0.74 6.28
C SER A 76 2.13 1.12 5.57
N ARG A 77 2.62 2.37 5.73
CA ARG A 77 3.79 2.93 5.05
C ARG A 77 3.71 2.66 3.55
N ARG A 78 4.78 2.14 2.93
CA ARG A 78 4.86 1.76 1.51
C ARG A 78 4.78 0.25 1.29
N LEU A 79 4.08 -0.47 2.18
CA LEU A 79 3.87 -1.92 2.01
C LEU A 79 2.87 -2.19 0.88
N VAL A 80 3.23 -3.12 0.00
CA VAL A 80 2.36 -3.58 -1.10
C VAL A 80 2.28 -5.10 -1.10
N ILE A 81 1.07 -5.63 -1.28
CA ILE A 81 0.85 -7.04 -1.55
C ILE A 81 1.16 -7.28 -3.02
N VAL A 82 2.16 -8.12 -3.29
CA VAL A 82 2.62 -8.41 -4.64
C VAL A 82 1.80 -9.52 -5.28
N GLY A 83 1.48 -10.59 -4.53
CA GLY A 83 0.85 -11.76 -5.09
C GLY A 83 0.85 -12.96 -4.16
N VAL A 84 0.53 -14.12 -4.74
CA VAL A 84 0.54 -15.41 -4.06
C VAL A 84 1.73 -16.23 -4.55
N THR A 85 2.54 -16.73 -3.61
CA THR A 85 3.68 -17.58 -3.91
C THR A 85 3.24 -18.96 -4.39
N SER A 86 4.16 -19.70 -5.04
CA SER A 86 3.96 -21.10 -5.40
C SER A 86 3.68 -22.00 -4.17
N SER A 87 4.16 -21.60 -2.99
CA SER A 87 3.93 -22.27 -1.71
C SER A 87 2.63 -21.87 -0.99
N ASN A 88 1.70 -21.16 -1.67
CA ASN A 88 0.44 -20.72 -1.09
C ASN A 88 0.59 -19.72 0.08
N ALA A 89 1.60 -18.84 0.02
CA ALA A 89 1.74 -17.71 0.93
C ALA A 89 1.45 -16.39 0.21
N MET A 90 0.93 -15.40 0.92
CA MET A 90 0.82 -14.02 0.42
C MET A 90 2.19 -13.34 0.54
N LEU A 91 2.70 -12.76 -0.55
CA LEU A 91 3.94 -11.97 -0.54
C LEU A 91 3.60 -10.48 -0.38
N VAL A 92 4.20 -9.84 0.62
CA VAL A 92 4.17 -8.40 0.86
C VAL A 92 5.59 -7.86 0.75
N VAL A 93 5.76 -6.72 0.07
CA VAL A 93 7.05 -6.05 -0.09
C VAL A 93 7.00 -4.67 0.55
N ASP A 94 8.06 -4.32 1.27
CA ASP A 94 8.26 -2.96 1.74
C ASP A 94 9.04 -2.16 0.69
N LEU A 95 8.34 -1.27 -0.01
CA LEU A 95 8.98 -0.44 -1.02
C LEU A 95 9.99 0.54 -0.41
N ALA A 96 9.88 0.90 0.88
CA ALA A 96 10.85 1.77 1.53
C ALA A 96 12.24 1.11 1.65
N ALA A 97 12.31 -0.23 1.58
CA ALA A 97 13.56 -0.98 1.58
C ALA A 97 14.26 -1.00 0.21
N SER A 98 13.62 -0.50 -0.85
CA SER A 98 14.18 -0.43 -2.20
C SER A 98 14.12 1.00 -2.75
N LEU A 99 15.28 1.57 -3.10
CA LEU A 99 15.34 2.89 -3.73
C LEU A 99 14.73 2.88 -5.14
N SER A 100 14.91 1.78 -5.85
CA SER A 100 14.48 1.60 -7.23
C SER A 100 14.09 0.15 -7.47
N ILE A 101 12.86 -0.04 -7.94
CA ILE A 101 12.28 -1.34 -8.25
C ILE A 101 11.67 -1.30 -9.64
N SER A 102 11.79 -2.39 -10.40
CA SER A 102 11.24 -2.46 -11.76
C SER A 102 10.05 -3.41 -11.84
N ILE A 103 9.12 -3.17 -12.75
CA ILE A 103 8.05 -4.11 -13.10
C ILE A 103 8.16 -4.42 -14.59
N ASN A 104 8.42 -5.68 -14.93
CA ASN A 104 8.54 -6.16 -16.30
C ASN A 104 7.35 -7.04 -16.65
N ALA A 105 6.57 -6.64 -17.64
CA ALA A 105 5.43 -7.43 -18.12
C ALA A 105 4.97 -6.93 -19.49
N GLY A 106 4.22 -7.78 -20.20
CA GLY A 106 3.50 -7.33 -21.41
C GLY A 106 2.49 -6.21 -21.13
N HIS A 107 1.95 -6.15 -19.91
CA HIS A 107 1.05 -5.11 -19.41
C HIS A 107 1.43 -4.70 -17.98
N ALA A 108 2.60 -4.09 -17.81
CA ALA A 108 3.18 -3.75 -16.50
C ALA A 108 2.30 -2.79 -15.69
N GLU A 109 1.51 -1.98 -16.39
CA GLU A 109 0.55 -1.03 -15.81
C GLU A 109 -0.48 -1.75 -14.94
N ARG A 110 -0.85 -2.99 -15.24
CA ARG A 110 -1.86 -3.72 -14.46
C ARG A 110 -1.35 -4.07 -13.06
N ALA A 111 -0.07 -4.45 -12.93
CA ALA A 111 0.56 -4.66 -11.64
C ALA A 111 0.78 -3.32 -10.92
N ALA A 112 1.26 -2.30 -11.65
CA ALA A 112 1.45 -0.96 -11.10
C ALA A 112 0.16 -0.36 -10.52
N ARG A 113 -0.97 -0.47 -11.23
CA ARG A 113 -2.29 -0.02 -10.75
C ARG A 113 -2.72 -0.70 -9.46
N SER A 114 -2.45 -2.01 -9.33
CA SER A 114 -2.68 -2.74 -8.07
C SER A 114 -1.89 -2.11 -6.93
N TRP A 115 -0.58 -1.89 -7.12
CA TRP A 115 0.27 -1.29 -6.10
C TRP A 115 -0.17 0.13 -5.76
N ILE A 116 -0.47 0.96 -6.77
CA ILE A 116 -0.95 2.34 -6.59
C ILE A 116 -2.22 2.36 -5.73
N LEU A 117 -3.22 1.53 -6.02
CA LEU A 117 -4.46 1.51 -5.23
C LEU A 117 -4.20 1.12 -3.78
N GLN A 118 -3.33 0.14 -3.53
CA GLN A 118 -2.96 -0.27 -2.18
C GLN A 118 -2.21 0.84 -1.43
N LEU A 119 -1.24 1.47 -2.07
CA LEU A 119 -0.48 2.60 -1.53
C LEU A 119 -1.39 3.79 -1.21
N LEU A 120 -2.39 4.04 -2.06
CA LEU A 120 -3.35 5.12 -1.83
C LEU A 120 -4.28 4.88 -0.63
N LEU A 121 -4.37 3.67 -0.09
CA LEU A 121 -5.06 3.42 1.18
C LEU A 121 -4.36 4.07 2.37
N ASN A 122 -3.07 4.43 2.26
CA ASN A 122 -2.35 5.17 3.28
C ASN A 122 -2.48 6.69 3.08
N PRO A 123 -3.12 7.42 4.04
CA PRO A 123 -2.96 8.83 4.36
C PRO A 123 -1.94 9.66 3.61
N GLU A 124 -0.72 9.24 3.90
CA GLU A 124 0.52 10.00 3.85
C GLU A 124 1.26 9.75 2.54
N VAL A 125 0.83 8.75 1.77
CA VAL A 125 1.48 8.40 0.51
C VAL A 125 1.03 9.33 -0.60
N MET A 126 2.03 10.00 -1.18
CA MET A 126 1.99 10.79 -2.39
C MET A 126 2.69 10.04 -3.52
N ILE A 127 2.05 10.02 -4.68
CA ILE A 127 2.52 9.35 -5.89
C ILE A 127 2.66 10.39 -7.00
N THR A 128 3.80 10.41 -7.66
CA THR A 128 4.01 11.21 -8.87
C THR A 128 4.45 10.30 -10.01
N THR A 129 3.77 10.34 -11.14
CA THR A 129 4.09 9.51 -12.31
C THR A 129 4.12 10.35 -13.58
N ASN A 130 4.83 9.89 -14.62
CA ASN A 130 4.77 10.48 -15.96
C ASN A 130 3.72 9.82 -16.88
N SER A 131 2.90 8.90 -16.35
CA SER A 131 1.84 8.22 -17.10
C SER A 131 0.45 8.58 -16.59
N ALA A 132 -0.39 9.11 -17.48
CA ALA A 132 -1.81 9.38 -17.20
C ALA A 132 -2.61 8.09 -16.97
N ASP A 133 -2.16 6.96 -17.52
CA ASP A 133 -2.87 5.68 -17.43
C ASP A 133 -2.79 5.04 -16.04
N LEU A 134 -1.95 5.61 -15.17
CA LEU A 134 -1.71 5.20 -13.78
C LEU A 134 -2.28 6.17 -12.76
N THR A 135 -2.78 7.33 -13.19
CA THR A 135 -3.43 8.30 -12.31
C THR A 135 -4.93 8.04 -12.29
N PRO A 136 -5.52 7.61 -11.15
CA PRO A 136 -6.97 7.56 -11.03
C PRO A 136 -7.50 9.00 -11.11
N ALA A 137 -8.69 9.17 -11.68
CA ALA A 137 -9.18 10.47 -12.15
C ALA A 137 -9.61 11.47 -11.05
N ALA A 138 -9.12 11.36 -9.80
CA ALA A 138 -9.66 12.14 -8.68
C ALA A 138 -8.76 12.26 -7.43
N GLY A 139 -7.44 12.44 -7.56
CA GLY A 139 -6.62 12.57 -6.35
C GLY A 139 -5.40 13.45 -6.49
N ASP A 140 -5.32 14.51 -5.66
CA ASP A 140 -4.11 15.31 -5.45
C ASP A 140 -2.90 14.48 -4.99
N ARG A 141 -3.17 13.29 -4.46
CA ARG A 141 -2.15 12.34 -4.00
C ARG A 141 -1.59 11.41 -5.06
N CYS A 142 -2.16 11.33 -6.26
CA CYS A 142 -1.60 10.57 -7.37
C CYS A 142 -1.62 11.43 -8.63
N ARG A 143 -0.52 12.13 -8.87
CA ARG A 143 -0.45 13.17 -9.90
C ARG A 143 0.40 12.75 -11.09
N ASN A 144 -0.06 13.14 -12.26
CA ASN A 144 0.71 13.07 -13.48
C ASN A 144 1.60 14.32 -13.58
N SER A 145 2.90 14.14 -13.70
CA SER A 145 3.88 15.20 -13.86
C SER A 145 4.93 14.80 -14.88
N PHE A 146 5.46 15.79 -15.58
CA PHE A 146 6.64 15.57 -16.40
C PHE A 146 7.84 15.21 -15.50
N ILE A 147 8.49 14.08 -15.81
CA ILE A 147 9.72 13.62 -15.14
C ILE A 147 10.84 13.62 -16.20
N PRO A 148 11.82 14.54 -16.12
CA PRO A 148 12.88 14.64 -17.13
C PRO A 148 13.82 13.44 -17.10
N GLY A 149 14.35 13.07 -18.27
CA GLY A 149 15.48 12.13 -18.38
C GLY A 149 15.10 10.64 -18.44
N SER A 150 13.81 10.29 -18.53
CA SER A 150 13.36 8.90 -18.69
C SER A 150 12.49 8.73 -19.92
N SER A 151 12.80 7.71 -20.73
CA SER A 151 11.90 7.20 -21.77
C SER A 151 10.94 6.14 -21.24
N ALA A 152 11.13 5.66 -20.01
CA ALA A 152 10.28 4.67 -19.36
C ALA A 152 9.21 5.34 -18.49
N THR A 153 8.12 4.61 -18.24
CA THR A 153 7.12 5.02 -17.25
C THR A 153 7.71 4.92 -15.85
N ILE A 154 7.67 6.04 -15.12
CA ILE A 154 8.19 6.17 -13.76
C ILE A 154 7.03 6.47 -12.82
N ILE A 155 7.09 5.88 -11.62
CA ILE A 155 6.20 6.16 -10.50
C ILE A 155 7.09 6.42 -9.28
N ASN A 156 7.08 7.63 -8.75
CA ASN A 156 7.74 7.99 -7.51
C ASN A 156 6.73 7.85 -6.36
N VAL A 157 7.10 7.10 -5.33
CA VAL A 157 6.30 6.87 -4.13
C VAL A 157 6.99 7.55 -2.96
N ASP A 158 6.28 8.46 -2.31
CA ASP A 158 6.75 9.25 -1.17
C ASP A 158 5.72 9.16 -0.04
N ASP A 159 6.13 8.68 1.12
CA ASP A 159 5.32 8.65 2.36
C ASP A 159 5.80 9.71 3.36
N MET A 160 6.47 10.76 2.87
CA MET A 160 7.11 11.83 3.64
C MET A 160 8.33 11.38 4.45
N GLN A 161 8.78 10.13 4.29
CA GLN A 161 10.02 9.60 4.89
C GLN A 161 11.07 9.36 3.81
N PRO A 162 12.10 10.21 3.66
CA PRO A 162 13.14 9.98 2.67
C PRO A 162 13.95 8.70 3.00
N PRO A 163 14.45 7.99 1.97
CA PRO A 163 14.39 8.29 0.54
C PRO A 163 13.05 7.92 -0.09
N LEU A 164 12.66 8.56 -1.21
CA LEU A 164 11.53 8.12 -2.03
C LEU A 164 11.85 6.81 -2.76
N THR A 165 10.82 6.05 -3.12
CA THR A 165 10.97 4.84 -3.93
C THR A 165 10.61 5.13 -5.37
N THR A 166 11.45 4.71 -6.31
CA THR A 166 11.18 4.81 -7.76
C THR A 166 10.73 3.45 -8.29
N ILE A 167 9.55 3.37 -8.88
CA ILE A 167 9.10 2.21 -9.63
C ILE A 167 9.23 2.52 -11.13
N THR A 168 9.91 1.66 -11.88
CA THR A 168 10.06 1.83 -13.34
C THR A 168 9.37 0.68 -14.07
N LEU A 169 8.52 0.98 -15.05
CA LEU A 169 7.87 -0.04 -15.86
C LEU A 169 8.68 -0.35 -17.11
N ASN A 170 8.98 -1.62 -17.33
CA ASN A 170 9.73 -2.13 -18.48
C ASN A 170 11.00 -1.30 -18.80
N PRO A 171 11.92 -1.09 -17.84
CA PRO A 171 13.16 -0.37 -18.12
C PRO A 171 14.02 -1.11 -19.15
N ALA A 172 14.92 -0.38 -19.80
CA ALA A 172 15.86 -0.97 -20.76
C ALA A 172 16.87 -1.95 -20.10
N ALA A 173 17.10 -1.81 -18.80
CA ALA A 173 17.94 -2.71 -18.01
C ALA A 173 17.34 -2.86 -16.61
N ASN A 174 17.31 -4.09 -16.11
CA ASN A 174 16.80 -4.39 -14.77
C ASN A 174 17.84 -4.08 -13.70
N GLY A 175 17.36 -3.48 -12.61
CA GLY A 175 18.09 -3.41 -11.35
C GLY A 175 18.02 -4.73 -10.58
N PRO A 176 18.67 -4.80 -9.40
CA PRO A 176 18.60 -5.98 -8.54
C PRO A 176 17.17 -6.27 -8.03
N ASP A 177 16.37 -5.21 -7.86
CA ASP A 177 14.99 -5.32 -7.38
C ASP A 177 14.02 -5.19 -8.55
N HIS A 178 13.28 -6.25 -8.84
CA HIS A 178 12.32 -6.26 -9.94
C HIS A 178 11.25 -7.34 -9.77
N LEU A 179 10.09 -7.09 -10.36
CA LEU A 179 9.00 -8.03 -10.54
C LEU A 179 8.90 -8.37 -12.03
N ASP A 180 9.06 -9.63 -12.39
CA ASP A 180 8.77 -10.13 -13.73
C ASP A 180 7.41 -10.83 -13.72
N VAL A 181 6.52 -10.46 -14.65
CA VAL A 181 5.17 -11.02 -14.76
C VAL A 181 4.98 -11.70 -16.10
N GLY A 182 4.67 -12.99 -16.05
CA GLY A 182 4.34 -13.82 -17.20
C GLY A 182 2.98 -13.47 -17.80
N ALA A 183 2.78 -13.87 -19.05
CA ALA A 183 1.51 -13.66 -19.77
C ALA A 183 0.32 -14.42 -19.14
N ASP A 184 0.59 -15.46 -18.35
CA ASP A 184 -0.38 -16.25 -17.60
C ASP A 184 -0.72 -15.63 -16.23
N GLY A 185 -0.08 -14.53 -15.86
CA GLY A 185 -0.26 -13.86 -14.57
C GLY A 185 0.56 -14.45 -13.43
N ALA A 186 1.36 -15.50 -13.68
CA ALA A 186 2.42 -15.91 -12.77
C ALA A 186 3.55 -14.86 -12.79
N GLY A 187 4.47 -14.94 -11.82
CA GLY A 187 5.58 -14.00 -11.79
C GLY A 187 6.73 -14.41 -10.90
N GLU A 188 7.75 -13.57 -10.91
CA GLU A 188 9.00 -13.75 -10.18
C GLU A 188 9.37 -12.43 -9.52
N MET A 189 9.49 -12.42 -8.19
CA MET A 189 9.87 -11.24 -7.43
C MET A 189 11.30 -11.38 -6.95
N TYR A 190 12.15 -10.41 -7.30
CA TYR A 190 13.54 -10.31 -6.92
C TYR A 190 13.75 -9.10 -6.00
N LEU A 191 14.37 -9.32 -4.84
CA LEU A 191 14.82 -8.26 -3.93
C LEU A 191 16.26 -8.55 -3.51
N GLY A 192 17.22 -7.86 -4.12
CA GLY A 192 18.65 -8.14 -3.95
C GLY A 192 18.98 -9.57 -4.36
N ASN A 193 19.32 -10.42 -3.38
CA ASN A 193 19.59 -11.85 -3.61
C ASN A 193 18.40 -12.76 -3.27
N ARG A 194 17.26 -12.19 -2.84
CA ARG A 194 16.06 -12.95 -2.52
C ARG A 194 15.19 -13.11 -3.76
N PHE A 195 14.52 -14.24 -3.82
CA PHE A 195 13.70 -14.64 -4.94
C PHE A 195 12.42 -15.32 -4.43
N TRP A 196 11.29 -14.92 -5.00
CA TRP A 196 10.00 -15.61 -4.80
C TRP A 196 9.34 -15.89 -6.14
N GLN A 197 8.99 -17.15 -6.34
CA GLN A 197 8.12 -17.55 -7.44
C GLN A 197 6.65 -17.34 -7.03
N LEU A 198 5.92 -16.60 -7.85
CA LEU A 198 4.52 -16.27 -7.68
C LEU A 198 3.70 -17.11 -8.65
N ARG A 199 2.70 -17.83 -8.13
CA ARG A 199 1.70 -18.49 -8.98
C ARG A 199 0.67 -17.49 -9.52
N GLN A 200 0.56 -16.32 -8.88
CA GLN A 200 -0.34 -15.25 -9.28
C GLN A 200 0.18 -13.91 -8.75
N VAL A 201 0.33 -12.94 -9.63
CA VAL A 201 0.61 -11.53 -9.31
C VAL A 201 -0.70 -10.77 -9.14
N MET A 202 -0.78 -9.88 -8.14
CA MET A 202 -1.91 -8.97 -7.98
C MET A 202 -1.89 -7.94 -9.10
N THR A 203 -2.97 -7.90 -9.89
CA THR A 203 -3.12 -7.00 -11.02
C THR A 203 -4.51 -6.39 -11.04
N VAL A 204 -4.63 -5.21 -11.65
CA VAL A 204 -5.91 -4.57 -11.94
C VAL A 204 -6.02 -4.38 -13.45
N GLY A 205 -6.98 -5.08 -14.04
CA GLY A 205 -7.28 -5.00 -15.47
C GLY A 205 -7.88 -3.66 -15.86
N ASP A 206 -7.93 -3.39 -17.16
CA ASP A 206 -8.36 -2.10 -17.72
C ASP A 206 -9.80 -1.75 -17.35
N ASP A 207 -10.72 -2.71 -17.45
CA ASP A 207 -12.13 -2.52 -17.10
C ASP A 207 -12.31 -2.16 -15.63
N ALA A 208 -11.66 -2.91 -14.72
CA ALA A 208 -11.70 -2.66 -13.29
C ALA A 208 -11.07 -1.30 -12.94
N TRP A 209 -9.95 -0.95 -13.59
CA TRP A 209 -9.31 0.34 -13.41
C TRP A 209 -10.20 1.50 -13.84
N SER A 210 -10.87 1.36 -14.98
CA SER A 210 -11.81 2.37 -15.50
C SER A 210 -13.00 2.56 -14.56
N GLU A 211 -13.57 1.47 -14.04
CA GLU A 211 -14.68 1.52 -13.09
C GLU A 211 -14.28 2.19 -11.77
N ILE A 212 -13.12 1.83 -11.22
CA ILE A 212 -12.59 2.44 -10.00
C ILE A 212 -12.32 3.93 -10.23
N SER A 213 -11.69 4.30 -11.34
CA SER A 213 -11.40 5.69 -11.67
C SER A 213 -12.67 6.53 -11.80
N ALA A 214 -13.71 5.99 -12.46
CA ALA A 214 -15.00 6.66 -12.58
C ALA A 214 -15.65 6.90 -11.21
N ARG A 215 -15.65 5.89 -10.33
CA ARG A 215 -16.20 6.02 -8.96
C ARG A 215 -15.47 7.06 -8.13
N LEU A 216 -14.15 7.13 -8.26
CA LEU A 216 -13.34 8.12 -7.54
C LEU A 216 -13.64 9.55 -8.02
N SER A 217 -13.85 9.77 -9.33
CA SER A 217 -14.24 11.07 -9.86
C SER A 217 -15.63 11.53 -9.42
N GLU A 218 -16.58 10.60 -9.32
CA GLU A 218 -17.93 10.91 -8.82
C GLU A 218 -17.90 11.32 -7.34
N ALA A 219 -17.08 10.67 -6.52
CA ALA A 219 -16.94 10.98 -5.10
C ALA A 219 -16.41 12.40 -4.84
N ASP A 220 -15.51 12.89 -5.69
CA ASP A 220 -14.91 14.23 -5.58
C ASP A 220 -15.87 15.35 -6.07
N THR A 221 -16.80 15.00 -6.96
CA THR A 221 -17.80 15.96 -7.49
C THR A 221 -19.05 16.07 -6.60
N ALA A 222 -19.20 15.18 -5.59
CA ALA A 222 -20.35 15.20 -4.70
C ALA A 222 -20.36 16.48 -3.85
N PRO A 223 -21.42 17.31 -3.89
CA PRO A 223 -21.51 18.51 -3.08
C PRO A 223 -21.48 18.13 -1.59
N ALA A 224 -20.71 18.87 -0.80
CA ALA A 224 -20.63 18.68 0.65
C ALA A 224 -22.04 18.59 1.25
N PRO A 225 -22.30 17.65 2.19
CA PRO A 225 -23.60 17.57 2.84
C PRO A 225 -23.92 18.94 3.46
N SER A 226 -25.06 19.50 3.07
CA SER A 226 -25.50 20.80 3.60
C SER A 226 -25.49 20.74 5.12
N PRO A 227 -24.95 21.76 5.82
CA PRO A 227 -24.99 21.78 7.27
C PRO A 227 -26.44 21.63 7.70
N SER A 228 -26.71 20.62 8.53
CA SER A 228 -28.04 20.45 9.14
C SER A 228 -28.45 21.78 9.76
N PRO A 229 -29.68 22.26 9.52
CA PRO A 229 -30.11 23.54 10.07
C PRO A 229 -29.92 23.49 11.58
N ALA A 230 -29.10 24.43 12.09
CA ALA A 230 -28.89 24.60 13.51
C ALA A 230 -30.27 24.68 14.18
N VAL A 231 -30.53 23.73 15.08
CA VAL A 231 -31.73 23.74 15.92
C VAL A 231 -31.74 25.07 16.65
N ALA A 232 -32.67 25.96 16.28
CA ALA A 232 -32.83 27.24 16.94
C ALA A 232 -33.08 26.99 18.44
N PRO A 233 -32.41 27.71 19.34
CA PRO A 233 -32.69 27.59 20.76
C PRO A 233 -34.14 28.02 21.03
N PRO A 234 -34.84 27.36 21.97
CA PRO A 234 -36.22 27.69 22.28
C PRO A 234 -36.34 29.13 22.80
N PRO A 235 -37.45 29.83 22.51
CA PRO A 235 -37.66 31.20 22.95
C PRO A 235 -37.90 31.19 24.47
N GLY A 236 -36.91 31.63 25.24
CA GLY A 236 -37.07 31.79 26.69
C GLY A 236 -35.82 31.53 27.50
N ALA A 237 -34.74 32.27 27.25
CA ALA A 237 -33.66 32.39 28.22
C ALA A 237 -33.32 33.87 28.37
N SER A 238 -33.96 34.51 29.35
CA SER A 238 -33.65 35.87 29.78
C SER A 238 -32.18 35.95 30.18
N ALA A 239 -31.47 36.95 29.66
CA ALA A 239 -30.10 37.25 30.04
C ALA A 239 -30.02 37.64 31.53
N PRO A 240 -29.10 37.06 32.33
CA PRO A 240 -28.72 37.66 33.60
C PRO A 240 -27.76 38.83 33.35
N GLY A 241 -28.01 39.91 34.10
CA GLY A 241 -27.52 41.25 33.82
C GLY A 241 -26.00 41.45 33.92
N SER A 242 -25.55 42.46 33.18
CA SER A 242 -24.22 43.05 33.28
C SER A 242 -23.93 43.49 34.71
N VAL A 243 -22.90 42.89 35.33
CA VAL A 243 -22.26 43.46 36.50
C VAL A 243 -20.98 44.15 36.04
N SER A 244 -21.02 45.48 36.10
CA SER A 244 -19.87 46.35 35.91
C SER A 244 -18.78 46.05 36.93
N ALA A 245 -17.54 45.84 36.47
CA ALA A 245 -16.36 45.88 37.33
C ALA A 245 -15.85 47.34 37.42
N PRO A 246 -15.45 47.84 38.61
CA PRO A 246 -14.64 49.04 38.70
C PRO A 246 -13.15 48.72 38.48
N ILE A 247 -12.45 49.66 37.87
CA ILE A 247 -10.99 49.67 37.70
C ILE A 247 -10.34 50.35 38.91
N GLN A 248 -9.20 49.77 39.34
CA GLN A 248 -8.23 50.14 40.39
C GLN A 248 -8.52 49.64 41.82
#